data_AF-H3GC23-F1
#
_entry.id   AF-H3GC23-F1
#
_cell.length_a   1.000
_cell.length_b   1.000
_cell.length_c   1.000
_cell.angle_alpha   90.00
_cell.angle_beta   90.00
_cell.angle_gamma   90.00
#
_symmetry.space_group_name_H-M   'P 1'
#
loop_
_entity.id
_entity.type
_entity.pdbx_description
1 polymer ?
#
loop_
_entity_poly.entity_id
_entity_poly.type
_entity_poly.pdbx_seq_one_letter_code
_entity_poly.pdbx_strand_id
1 'polypeptide(L)'
;MQPNGTRSRRWWLQTVANALCSLLLTGNGSPSGPDYIENFSMPDVELASKIEAYLAGITVTDHNPAILFSWDSEALEEFVQAANAEPDGHPQWFSQPRGSVSPKSVMSDIISYLAQLGGGRCDHVLLAPNSLIQYGHLQERLQYMQYDEFMQKCMANVTPGRTLARTFALTVPSIDRAVPTQCLPPPPPVRQLFE
;
A
#
# COMPACT_ATOMS: atom_id res chain seq x y z
N MET A 1 -18.29 20.23 20.60
CA MET A 1 -17.46 19.20 19.95
C MET A 1 -16.29 19.89 19.27
N GLN A 2 -15.10 19.84 19.86
CA GLN A 2 -13.86 20.34 19.25
C GLN A 2 -13.14 19.16 18.57
N PRO A 3 -12.53 19.32 17.40
CA PRO A 3 -11.90 18.21 16.71
C PRO A 3 -10.51 17.91 17.30
N ASN A 4 -10.21 16.62 17.43
CA ASN A 4 -8.95 15.99 17.88
C ASN A 4 -7.74 16.27 16.94
N GLY A 5 -7.49 17.52 16.56
CA GLY A 5 -6.46 17.88 15.57
C GLY A 5 -5.00 17.67 16.03
N THR A 6 -4.75 17.56 17.34
CA THR A 6 -3.38 17.56 17.90
C THR A 6 -2.75 16.17 17.97
N ARG A 7 -3.53 15.09 18.02
CA ARG A 7 -3.02 13.70 17.98
C ARG A 7 -2.67 13.25 16.57
N SER A 8 -3.51 13.62 15.59
CA SER A 8 -3.32 13.32 14.17
C SER A 8 -2.03 13.95 13.62
N ARG A 9 -1.71 15.22 13.95
CA ARG A 9 -0.48 15.89 13.51
C ARG A 9 0.82 15.32 14.11
N ARG A 10 0.78 14.90 15.37
CA ARG A 10 1.95 14.33 16.07
C ARG A 10 2.28 12.93 15.53
N TRP A 11 1.24 12.18 15.15
CA TRP A 11 1.36 10.89 14.48
C TRP A 11 1.80 11.05 13.00
N TRP A 12 1.28 12.06 12.28
CA TRP A 12 1.69 12.41 10.92
C TRP A 12 3.20 12.68 10.83
N LEU A 13 3.76 13.45 11.78
CA LEU A 13 5.20 13.67 11.86
C LEU A 13 5.97 12.37 12.10
N GLN A 14 5.43 11.41 12.85
CA GLN A 14 6.10 10.14 13.11
C GLN A 14 6.08 9.21 11.90
N THR A 15 4.97 9.10 11.17
CA THR A 15 4.87 8.25 9.97
C THR A 15 5.66 8.83 8.81
N VAL A 16 5.61 10.15 8.61
CA VAL A 16 6.48 10.85 7.64
C VAL A 16 7.95 10.75 8.08
N ALA A 17 8.26 10.87 9.38
CA ALA A 17 9.62 10.67 9.87
C ALA A 17 10.09 9.21 9.78
N ASN A 18 9.22 8.21 9.88
CA ASN A 18 9.57 6.80 9.73
C ASN A 18 9.76 6.42 8.27
N ALA A 19 8.92 6.95 7.36
CA ALA A 19 9.12 6.84 5.92
C ALA A 19 10.41 7.55 5.50
N LEU A 20 10.62 8.78 5.96
CA LEU A 20 11.88 9.51 5.74
C LEU A 20 13.07 8.83 6.43
N CYS A 21 12.94 8.24 7.61
CA CYS A 21 14.02 7.48 8.26
C CYS A 21 14.35 6.22 7.47
N SER A 22 13.36 5.52 6.94
CA SER A 22 13.59 4.36 6.07
C SER A 22 14.29 4.75 4.76
N LEU A 23 13.98 5.95 4.24
CA LEU A 23 14.64 6.54 3.07
C LEU A 23 16.04 7.12 3.39
N LEU A 24 16.30 7.57 4.62
CA LEU A 24 17.56 8.24 5.01
C LEU A 24 18.58 7.28 5.66
N LEU A 25 18.15 6.18 6.28
CA LEU A 25 19.03 5.21 6.96
C LEU A 25 19.69 4.21 5.99
N THR A 26 19.26 4.15 4.74
CA THR A 26 19.90 3.34 3.68
C THR A 26 21.13 4.03 3.05
N GLY A 27 21.42 5.28 3.45
CA GLY A 27 22.52 6.08 2.90
C GLY A 27 23.93 5.68 3.32
N ASN A 28 24.14 4.75 4.26
CA ASN A 28 25.47 4.25 4.62
C ASN A 28 25.38 2.96 5.46
N GLY A 29 25.28 1.81 4.80
CA GLY A 29 25.41 0.52 5.49
C GLY A 29 25.30 -0.63 4.49
N SER A 30 26.42 -1.30 4.21
CA SER A 30 26.38 -2.59 3.53
C SER A 30 25.64 -3.60 4.43
N PRO A 31 24.53 -4.23 3.99
CA PRO A 31 23.88 -5.25 4.78
C PRO A 31 24.50 -6.60 4.44
N SER A 32 25.56 -6.95 5.17
CA SER A 32 25.95 -8.35 5.31
C SER A 32 25.09 -8.97 6.41
N GLY A 33 23.91 -9.45 6.03
CA GLY A 33 23.05 -10.30 6.84
C GLY A 33 22.27 -11.23 5.89
N PRO A 34 22.36 -12.56 6.03
CA PRO A 34 21.43 -13.44 5.33
C PRO A 34 20.04 -13.22 5.94
N ASP A 35 18.98 -13.25 5.12
CA ASP A 35 17.54 -13.37 5.51
C ASP A 35 16.58 -12.26 5.02
N TYR A 36 16.99 -11.30 4.18
CA TYR A 36 16.08 -10.17 3.83
C TYR A 36 15.23 -10.26 2.56
N ILE A 37 15.36 -11.28 1.71
CA ILE A 37 14.51 -11.40 0.49
C ILE A 37 14.20 -12.89 0.18
N GLU A 38 13.53 -13.62 1.07
CA GLU A 38 13.02 -14.96 0.71
C GLU A 38 11.56 -14.97 0.22
N ASN A 39 10.79 -13.89 0.35
CA ASN A 39 9.33 -13.94 0.13
C ASN A 39 8.74 -12.91 -0.84
N PHE A 40 9.55 -12.15 -1.59
CA PHE A 40 9.02 -11.36 -2.71
C PHE A 40 9.03 -12.21 -3.98
N SER A 41 8.10 -13.17 -4.07
CA SER A 41 7.87 -13.90 -5.32
C SER A 41 6.71 -13.22 -6.04
N MET A 42 7.00 -12.37 -7.02
CA MET A 42 5.97 -11.97 -7.98
C MET A 42 5.60 -13.22 -8.81
N PRO A 43 4.35 -13.71 -8.73
CA PRO A 43 3.98 -14.96 -9.39
C PRO A 43 3.90 -14.82 -10.93
N ASP A 44 3.99 -13.60 -11.46
CA ASP A 44 3.79 -13.30 -12.87
C ASP A 44 5.03 -12.64 -13.51
N VAL A 45 5.69 -13.41 -14.38
CA VAL A 45 6.88 -12.98 -15.16
C VAL A 45 6.53 -11.84 -16.13
N GLU A 46 5.29 -11.81 -16.64
CA GLU A 46 4.83 -10.74 -17.52
C GLU A 46 4.70 -9.42 -16.73
N LEU A 47 4.12 -9.49 -15.53
CA LEU A 47 4.00 -8.33 -14.64
C LEU A 47 5.38 -7.82 -14.21
N ALA A 48 6.32 -8.71 -13.86
CA ALA A 48 7.69 -8.33 -13.51
C ALA A 48 8.37 -7.59 -14.67
N SER A 49 8.27 -8.13 -15.88
CA SER A 49 8.84 -7.52 -17.09
C SER A 49 8.21 -6.15 -17.38
N LYS A 50 6.91 -6.01 -17.15
CA LYS A 50 6.18 -4.74 -17.31
C LYS A 50 6.62 -3.69 -16.30
N ILE A 51 6.82 -4.08 -15.04
CA ILE A 51 7.32 -3.17 -13.99
C ILE A 51 8.74 -2.71 -14.34
N GLU A 52 9.64 -3.63 -14.69
CA GLU A 52 11.03 -3.28 -15.04
C GLU A 52 11.08 -2.35 -16.26
N ALA A 53 10.28 -2.61 -17.30
CA ALA A 53 10.17 -1.73 -18.45
C ALA A 53 9.63 -0.34 -18.07
N TYR A 54 8.68 -0.26 -17.14
CA TYR A 54 8.16 1.00 -16.63
C TYR A 54 9.21 1.77 -15.82
N LEU A 55 9.90 1.09 -14.90
CA LEU A 55 10.94 1.65 -14.04
C LEU A 55 12.12 2.19 -14.86
N ALA A 56 12.51 1.51 -15.94
CA ALA A 56 13.55 1.97 -16.87
C ALA A 56 13.20 3.31 -17.56
N GLY A 57 11.91 3.64 -17.67
CA GLY A 57 11.41 4.86 -18.30
C GLY A 57 11.23 6.06 -17.36
N ILE A 58 11.45 5.90 -16.06
CA ILE A 58 11.20 6.94 -15.05
C ILE A 58 12.38 7.13 -14.10
N THR A 59 12.38 8.24 -13.36
CA THR A 59 13.38 8.51 -12.31
C THR A 59 12.83 8.14 -10.94
N VAL A 60 13.29 7.04 -10.37
CA VAL A 60 13.04 6.65 -8.97
C VAL A 60 14.29 6.93 -8.16
N THR A 61 14.15 7.75 -7.12
CA THR A 61 15.24 8.24 -6.24
C THR A 61 14.69 8.45 -4.83
N ASP A 62 15.54 8.75 -3.85
CA ASP A 62 15.08 9.12 -2.50
C ASP A 62 14.20 10.39 -2.50
N HIS A 63 14.33 11.26 -3.51
CA HIS A 63 13.50 12.46 -3.69
C HIS A 63 12.24 12.19 -4.53
N ASN A 64 12.23 11.08 -5.28
CA ASN A 64 11.13 10.66 -6.13
C ASN A 64 10.79 9.18 -5.91
N PRO A 65 10.42 8.76 -4.69
CA PRO A 65 10.22 7.35 -4.37
C PRO A 65 9.00 6.74 -5.05
N ALA A 66 9.01 5.42 -5.18
CA ALA A 66 7.86 4.61 -5.58
C ALA A 66 7.27 3.83 -4.40
N ILE A 67 5.99 3.48 -4.49
CA ILE A 67 5.33 2.51 -3.62
C ILE A 67 4.94 1.30 -4.45
N LEU A 68 5.43 0.13 -4.06
CA LEU A 68 5.12 -1.17 -4.65
C LEU A 68 4.22 -1.97 -3.70
N PHE A 69 3.22 -2.64 -4.26
CA PHE A 69 2.26 -3.47 -3.55
C PHE A 69 2.47 -4.94 -3.91
N SER A 70 2.59 -5.78 -2.89
CA SER A 70 2.56 -7.23 -2.99
C SER A 70 1.26 -7.72 -2.36
N TRP A 71 0.30 -8.11 -3.19
CA TRP A 71 -1.03 -8.47 -2.77
C TRP A 71 -1.10 -9.91 -2.21
N ASP A 72 -1.79 -10.09 -1.09
CA ASP A 72 -2.14 -11.43 -0.57
C ASP A 72 -3.41 -11.92 -1.27
N SER A 73 -3.25 -12.89 -2.17
CA SER A 73 -4.35 -13.41 -2.99
C SER A 73 -5.42 -14.08 -2.15
N GLU A 74 -5.06 -14.78 -1.07
CA GLU A 74 -6.03 -15.46 -0.21
C GLU A 74 -6.79 -14.44 0.65
N ALA A 75 -6.09 -13.44 1.19
CA ALA A 75 -6.76 -12.36 1.93
C ALA A 75 -7.70 -11.54 1.04
N LEU A 76 -7.34 -11.31 -0.23
CA LEU A 76 -8.21 -10.64 -1.19
C LEU A 76 -9.46 -11.46 -1.49
N GLU A 77 -9.36 -12.78 -1.66
CA GLU A 77 -10.54 -13.63 -1.89
C GLU A 77 -11.51 -13.60 -0.69
N GLU A 78 -10.99 -13.73 0.53
CA GLU A 78 -11.79 -13.61 1.76
C GLU A 78 -12.45 -12.22 1.87
N PHE A 79 -11.69 -11.16 1.59
CA PHE A 79 -12.20 -9.80 1.59
C PHE A 79 -13.31 -9.60 0.55
N VAL A 80 -13.15 -10.15 -0.65
CA VAL A 80 -14.13 -10.06 -1.74
C VAL A 80 -15.43 -10.76 -1.38
N GLN A 81 -15.37 -11.92 -0.73
CA GLN A 81 -16.55 -12.61 -0.24
C GLN A 81 -17.33 -11.73 0.76
N ALA A 82 -16.61 -11.10 1.69
CA ALA A 82 -17.21 -10.18 2.66
C ALA A 82 -17.81 -8.94 1.98
N ALA A 83 -17.08 -8.31 1.05
CA ALA A 83 -17.54 -7.15 0.29
C ALA A 83 -18.80 -7.45 -0.54
N ASN A 84 -18.91 -8.66 -1.10
CA ASN A 84 -20.09 -9.09 -1.83
C ASN A 84 -21.29 -9.44 -0.93
N ALA A 85 -21.07 -9.67 0.37
CA ALA A 85 -22.12 -9.93 1.35
C ALA A 85 -22.58 -8.66 2.10
N GLU A 86 -21.75 -7.61 2.13
CA GLU A 86 -21.97 -6.39 2.91
C GLU A 86 -23.19 -5.58 2.41
N PRO A 87 -24.25 -5.41 3.21
CA PRO A 87 -25.45 -4.69 2.80
C PRO A 87 -25.34 -3.17 2.83
N ASP A 88 -24.42 -2.59 3.61
CA ASP A 88 -24.41 -1.14 3.91
C ASP A 88 -23.77 -0.28 2.81
N GLY A 89 -23.60 -0.84 1.60
CA GLY A 89 -22.96 -0.20 0.46
C GLY A 89 -21.44 -0.14 0.60
N HIS A 90 -20.77 0.38 -0.43
CA HIS A 90 -19.31 0.51 -0.49
C HIS A 90 -18.90 1.99 -0.65
N PRO A 91 -17.66 2.35 -0.32
CA PRO A 91 -17.15 3.71 -0.52
C PRO A 91 -17.31 4.17 -1.97
N GLN A 92 -17.44 5.49 -2.18
CA GLN A 92 -17.65 6.07 -3.51
C GLN A 92 -16.52 5.76 -4.50
N TRP A 93 -15.30 5.54 -4.00
CA TRP A 93 -14.14 5.20 -4.84
C TRP A 93 -14.09 3.73 -5.25
N PHE A 94 -14.97 2.90 -4.67
CA PHE A 94 -15.12 1.48 -4.99
C PHE A 94 -16.09 1.34 -6.18
N SER A 95 -15.63 0.72 -7.27
CA SER A 95 -16.30 0.81 -8.58
C SER A 95 -17.39 -0.24 -8.78
N GLN A 96 -17.22 -1.43 -8.22
CA GLN A 96 -18.12 -2.55 -8.46
C GLN A 96 -19.25 -2.59 -7.43
N PRO A 97 -20.50 -2.83 -7.87
CA PRO A 97 -21.61 -3.04 -6.96
C PRO A 97 -21.44 -4.37 -6.19
N ARG A 98 -22.13 -4.46 -5.06
CA ARG A 98 -22.27 -5.70 -4.29
C ARG A 98 -22.71 -6.86 -5.19
N GLY A 99 -22.02 -7.99 -5.08
CA GLY A 99 -22.25 -9.20 -5.87
C GLY A 99 -21.36 -9.31 -7.11
N SER A 100 -20.67 -8.24 -7.49
CA SER A 100 -19.77 -8.18 -8.67
C SER A 100 -18.33 -7.84 -8.30
N VAL A 101 -18.00 -7.74 -7.02
CA VAL A 101 -16.64 -7.46 -6.54
C VAL A 101 -15.75 -8.66 -6.83
N SER A 102 -14.53 -8.41 -7.30
CA SER A 102 -13.49 -9.41 -7.58
C SER A 102 -12.14 -8.96 -7.01
N PRO A 103 -11.16 -9.86 -6.81
CA PRO A 103 -9.83 -9.46 -6.35
C PRO A 103 -9.21 -8.39 -7.25
N LYS A 104 -9.33 -8.56 -8.58
CA LYS A 104 -8.81 -7.61 -9.56
C LYS A 104 -9.48 -6.24 -9.47
N SER A 105 -10.79 -6.18 -9.24
CA SER A 105 -11.47 -4.89 -9.08
C SER A 105 -11.04 -4.19 -7.79
N VAL A 106 -10.85 -4.92 -6.68
CA VAL A 106 -10.34 -4.36 -5.41
C VAL A 106 -8.95 -3.75 -5.61
N MET A 107 -8.01 -4.51 -6.20
CA MET A 107 -6.66 -4.01 -6.47
C MET A 107 -6.68 -2.78 -7.38
N SER A 108 -7.49 -2.84 -8.45
CA SER A 108 -7.65 -1.73 -9.40
C SER A 108 -8.26 -0.49 -8.73
N ASP A 109 -9.27 -0.64 -7.89
CA ASP A 109 -9.96 0.47 -7.22
C ASP A 109 -9.04 1.14 -6.20
N ILE A 110 -8.34 0.38 -5.37
CA ILE A 110 -7.36 0.91 -4.40
C ILE A 110 -6.27 1.69 -5.14
N ILE A 111 -5.67 1.12 -6.17
CA ILE A 111 -4.58 1.78 -6.91
C ILE A 111 -5.09 2.98 -7.70
N SER A 112 -6.30 2.91 -8.28
CA SER A 112 -6.90 4.05 -8.97
C SER A 112 -7.20 5.20 -8.00
N TYR A 113 -7.67 4.88 -6.79
CA TYR A 113 -7.95 5.88 -5.78
C TYR A 113 -6.67 6.55 -5.26
N LEU A 114 -5.61 5.77 -5.06
CA LEU A 114 -4.29 6.29 -4.70
C LEU A 114 -3.64 7.10 -5.82
N ALA A 115 -3.75 6.64 -7.07
CA ALA A 115 -3.14 7.29 -8.23
C ALA A 115 -3.66 8.73 -8.48
N GLN A 116 -4.81 9.10 -7.90
CA GLN A 116 -5.29 10.50 -7.89
C GLN A 116 -4.32 11.46 -7.18
N LEU A 117 -3.44 10.93 -6.32
CA LEU A 117 -2.44 11.70 -5.55
C LEU A 117 -1.00 11.44 -6.01
N GLY A 118 -0.76 10.36 -6.76
CA GLY A 118 0.57 9.95 -7.21
C GLY A 118 1.04 10.71 -8.45
N GLY A 119 2.31 10.51 -8.84
CA GLY A 119 2.85 11.03 -10.10
C GLY A 119 2.63 10.12 -11.31
N GLY A 120 2.41 8.83 -11.06
CA GLY A 120 2.14 7.84 -12.09
C GLY A 120 1.82 6.48 -11.48
N ARG A 121 1.45 5.52 -12.33
CA ARG A 121 1.19 4.14 -11.92
C ARG A 121 1.62 3.15 -13.00
N CYS A 122 2.02 1.96 -12.56
CA CYS A 122 2.14 0.79 -13.41
C CYS A 122 1.24 -0.32 -12.88
N ASP A 123 0.23 -0.65 -13.68
CA ASP A 123 -0.77 -1.67 -13.36
C ASP A 123 -1.44 -1.43 -11.99
N HIS A 124 -1.79 -2.50 -11.28
CA HIS A 124 -2.36 -2.49 -9.93
C HIS A 124 -1.30 -2.75 -8.84
N VAL A 125 -0.02 -2.47 -9.10
CA VAL A 125 1.06 -2.83 -8.16
C VAL A 125 2.05 -1.72 -7.88
N LEU A 126 2.21 -0.72 -8.75
CA LEU A 126 3.23 0.30 -8.57
C LEU A 126 2.64 1.71 -8.73
N LEU A 127 2.98 2.60 -7.80
CA LEU A 127 2.74 4.04 -7.89
C LEU A 127 4.09 4.75 -7.96
N ALA A 128 4.44 5.31 -9.12
CA ALA A 128 5.74 5.91 -9.36
C ALA A 128 5.76 6.83 -10.59
N PRO A 129 6.73 7.76 -10.67
CA PRO A 129 7.50 8.29 -9.54
C PRO A 129 6.61 9.23 -8.70
N ASN A 130 6.91 9.41 -7.42
CA ASN A 130 6.18 10.35 -6.57
C ASN A 130 7.15 11.35 -5.95
N SER A 131 6.89 12.65 -6.07
CA SER A 131 7.55 13.62 -5.20
C SER A 131 7.29 13.28 -3.72
N LEU A 132 8.15 13.76 -2.81
CA LEU A 132 7.97 13.53 -1.37
C LEU A 132 6.59 13.98 -0.85
N ILE A 133 6.03 15.05 -1.40
CA ILE A 133 4.68 15.53 -1.05
C ILE A 133 3.62 14.52 -1.49
N GLN A 134 3.70 14.04 -2.74
CA GLN A 134 2.79 13.01 -3.25
C GLN A 134 2.91 11.72 -2.45
N TYR A 135 4.13 11.28 -2.14
CA TYR A 135 4.37 10.11 -1.29
C TYR A 135 3.72 10.27 0.09
N GLY A 136 3.86 11.44 0.73
CA GLY A 136 3.20 11.74 1.99
C GLY A 136 1.67 11.65 1.89
N HIS A 137 1.06 12.21 0.83
CA HIS A 137 -0.38 12.10 0.60
C HIS A 137 -0.84 10.66 0.35
N LEU A 138 -0.04 9.84 -0.35
CA LEU A 138 -0.33 8.43 -0.57
C LEU A 138 -0.36 7.65 0.75
N GLN A 139 0.64 7.86 1.62
CA GLN A 139 0.67 7.25 2.96
C GLN A 139 -0.53 7.67 3.80
N GLU A 140 -0.93 8.95 3.74
CA GLU A 140 -2.12 9.44 4.40
C GLU A 140 -3.40 8.77 3.85
N ARG A 141 -3.50 8.59 2.53
CA ARG A 141 -4.64 7.92 1.87
C ARG A 141 -4.74 6.44 2.23
N LEU A 142 -3.61 5.73 2.29
CA LEU A 142 -3.53 4.36 2.80
C LEU A 142 -4.07 4.29 4.24
N GLN A 143 -3.71 5.25 5.08
CA GLN A 143 -4.26 5.34 6.43
C GLN A 143 -5.76 5.66 6.43
N TYR A 144 -6.27 6.55 5.57
CA TYR A 144 -7.72 6.77 5.51
C TYR A 144 -8.49 5.49 5.17
N MET A 145 -8.00 4.70 4.20
CA MET A 145 -8.59 3.39 3.90
C MET A 145 -8.49 2.41 5.07
N GLN A 146 -7.37 2.46 5.82
CA GLN A 146 -7.15 1.66 7.03
C GLN A 146 -8.22 1.87 8.10
N TYR A 147 -8.87 3.04 8.16
CA TYR A 147 -9.94 3.33 9.13
C TYR A 147 -11.33 3.43 8.49
N ASP A 148 -11.46 3.11 7.21
CA ASP A 148 -12.75 3.12 6.52
C ASP A 148 -13.66 2.01 7.09
N GLU A 149 -14.92 2.37 7.38
CA GLU A 149 -15.87 1.47 8.04
C GLU A 149 -16.16 0.23 7.20
N PHE A 150 -16.36 0.40 5.89
CA PHE A 150 -16.62 -0.71 4.98
C PHE A 150 -15.41 -1.63 4.88
N MET A 151 -14.20 -1.05 4.73
CA MET A 151 -12.97 -1.83 4.69
C MET A 151 -12.78 -2.65 5.98
N GLN A 152 -13.06 -2.06 7.14
CA GLN A 152 -12.95 -2.74 8.44
C GLN A 152 -14.00 -3.83 8.62
N LYS A 153 -15.25 -3.63 8.19
CA LYS A 153 -16.30 -4.67 8.18
C LYS A 153 -15.86 -5.87 7.33
N CYS A 154 -15.31 -5.61 6.14
CA CYS A 154 -14.82 -6.67 5.27
C CYS A 154 -13.61 -7.40 5.90
N MET A 155 -12.63 -6.64 6.43
CA MET A 155 -11.45 -7.19 7.09
C MET A 155 -11.73 -7.98 8.37
N ALA A 156 -12.89 -7.80 9.00
CA ALA A 156 -13.32 -8.62 10.14
C ALA A 156 -13.56 -10.10 9.75
N ASN A 157 -13.83 -10.36 8.47
CA ASN A 157 -14.04 -11.71 7.93
C ASN A 157 -12.76 -12.30 7.29
N VAL A 158 -11.70 -11.51 7.19
CA VAL A 158 -10.38 -11.98 6.72
C VAL A 158 -9.67 -12.68 7.87
N THR A 159 -8.99 -13.78 7.55
CA THR A 159 -8.23 -14.62 8.48
C THR A 159 -7.35 -13.76 9.40
N PRO A 160 -7.37 -13.99 10.73
CA PRO A 160 -6.59 -13.19 11.66
C PRO A 160 -5.09 -13.13 11.34
N GLY A 161 -4.52 -11.93 11.33
CA GLY A 161 -3.10 -11.71 11.05
C GLY A 161 -2.75 -11.46 9.58
N ARG A 162 -3.70 -11.62 8.65
CA ARG A 162 -3.50 -11.26 7.24
C ARG A 162 -3.82 -9.80 6.96
N THR A 163 -3.12 -9.26 5.97
CA THR A 163 -3.30 -7.94 5.35
C THR A 163 -3.62 -8.11 3.87
N LEU A 164 -4.26 -7.13 3.23
CA LEU A 164 -4.56 -7.18 1.80
C LEU A 164 -3.29 -7.08 0.95
N ALA A 165 -2.30 -6.30 1.38
CA ALA A 165 -1.02 -6.21 0.71
C ALA A 165 0.10 -5.83 1.68
N ARG A 166 1.30 -6.30 1.34
CA ARG A 166 2.55 -5.70 1.81
C ARG A 166 2.94 -4.56 0.89
N THR A 167 3.52 -3.53 1.46
CA THR A 167 3.94 -2.30 0.80
C THR A 167 5.44 -2.13 0.91
N PHE A 168 6.05 -1.67 -0.18
CA PHE A 168 7.49 -1.50 -0.27
C PHE A 168 7.82 -0.14 -0.89
N ALA A 169 8.85 0.51 -0.37
CA ALA A 169 9.43 1.71 -0.94
C ALA A 169 10.55 1.32 -1.90
N LEU A 170 10.58 1.97 -3.06
CA LEU A 170 11.74 1.92 -3.95
C LEU A 170 12.31 3.33 -4.09
N THR A 171 13.63 3.43 -3.95
CA THR A 171 14.41 4.64 -4.22
C THR A 171 15.45 4.43 -5.31
N VAL A 172 15.45 3.25 -5.91
CA VAL A 172 16.23 2.87 -7.08
C VAL A 172 15.26 2.19 -8.03
N PRO A 173 15.37 2.36 -9.36
CA PRO A 173 14.46 1.75 -10.33
C PRO A 173 14.74 0.24 -10.50
N SER A 174 14.54 -0.54 -9.43
CA SER A 174 14.72 -2.00 -9.42
C SER A 174 13.88 -2.61 -8.29
N ILE A 175 13.06 -3.62 -8.61
CA ILE A 175 12.24 -4.32 -7.61
C ILE A 175 13.09 -5.10 -6.58
N ASP A 176 14.29 -5.54 -6.96
CA ASP A 176 15.22 -6.25 -6.07
C ASP A 176 15.77 -5.37 -4.94
N ARG A 177 15.60 -4.06 -5.06
CA ARG A 177 16.00 -3.05 -4.06
C ARG A 177 14.81 -2.52 -3.26
N ALA A 178 13.64 -3.14 -3.38
CA ALA A 178 12.46 -2.75 -2.63
C ALA A 178 12.66 -2.98 -1.12
N VAL A 179 12.30 -1.99 -0.31
CA VAL A 179 12.41 -2.03 1.15
C VAL A 179 11.00 -2.03 1.74
N PRO A 180 10.64 -2.95 2.65
CA PRO A 180 9.33 -2.93 3.30
C PRO A 180 9.04 -1.57 3.94
N THR A 181 7.88 -0.99 3.65
CA THR A 181 7.44 0.22 4.35
C THR A 181 6.92 -0.18 5.71
N GLN A 182 7.65 0.13 6.77
CA GLN A 182 7.19 -0.20 8.12
C GLN A 182 5.97 0.65 8.49
N CYS A 183 4.78 0.05 8.39
CA CYS A 183 3.56 0.64 8.92
C CYS A 183 3.41 0.25 10.39
N LEU A 184 3.21 1.23 11.28
CA LEU A 184 2.82 0.93 12.65
C LEU A 184 1.42 0.29 12.62
N PRO A 185 1.21 -0.86 13.28
CA PRO A 185 -0.09 -1.48 13.31
C PRO A 185 -1.11 -0.52 13.95
N PRO A 186 -2.34 -0.45 13.42
CA PRO A 186 -3.37 0.39 14.01
C PRO A 186 -3.73 -0.13 15.42
N PRO A 187 -4.20 0.74 16.32
CA PRO A 187 -4.64 0.31 17.64
C PRO A 187 -5.88 -0.59 17.53
N PRO A 188 -6.00 -1.63 18.37
CA PRO A 188 -7.22 -2.42 18.45
C PRO A 188 -8.47 -1.54 18.69
N PRO A 189 -9.64 -1.90 18.12
CA PRO A 189 -9.94 -3.16 17.41
C PRO A 189 -9.66 -3.12 15.90
N VAL A 190 -9.03 -2.08 15.37
CA VAL A 190 -8.84 -1.88 13.93
C VAL A 190 -7.86 -2.93 13.38
N ARG A 191 -8.25 -3.58 12.29
CA ARG A 191 -7.50 -4.62 11.57
C ARG A 191 -6.57 -3.99 10.56
N GLN A 192 -5.27 -4.30 10.56
CA GLN A 192 -4.33 -3.80 9.57
C GLN A 192 -4.71 -4.24 8.14
N LEU A 193 -4.75 -3.30 7.20
CA LEU A 193 -5.03 -3.54 5.78
C LEU A 193 -3.75 -3.70 4.96
N PHE A 194 -2.74 -2.88 5.28
CA PHE A 194 -1.48 -2.80 4.54
C PHE A 194 -0.30 -2.94 5.51
N GLU A 195 0.67 -3.76 5.14
CA GLU A 195 1.90 -4.06 5.90
C GLU A 195 3.10 -3.31 5.34
#